data_AF-A0A0W0FXD9-F1
#
_entry.id   AF-A0A0W0FXD9-F1
#
_cell.length_a   1.000
_cell.length_b   1.000
_cell.length_c   1.000
_cell.angle_alpha   90.00
_cell.angle_beta   90.00
_cell.angle_gamma   90.00
#
_symmetry.space_group_name_H-M   'P 1'
#
loop_
_entity.id
_entity.type
_entity.pdbx_description
1 polymer ?
#
loop_
_entity_poly.entity_id
_entity_poly.type
_entity_poly.pdbx_seq_one_letter_code
_entity_poly.pdbx_strand_id
1 'polypeptide(L)'
;MDVAGMSIIVLNSYEAATDLLERRSATYSSRPRFPMACEIVYIDAVWKARSPKSFHNLILPSIMPKESRRIEHFSTCYCNTQETGGTMFEILRVSVIISVTYGIDTKDKDNPYMKITERALEIIEEALSGGHLVVLFPSLKYNPFSSFKPKVKEGRKIYREMANIPFEKTKQDVKEGIAQPSFVSDALQRLSEEESDKLGYDEVTVKETAATVYQG
;
A
#
# COMPACT_ATOMS: atom_id res chain seq x y z
N MET A 1 21.30 3.72 -20.67
CA MET A 1 21.35 2.36 -21.25
C MET A 1 19.97 2.05 -21.82
N ASP A 2 19.89 1.51 -23.03
CA ASP A 2 18.60 1.14 -23.62
C ASP A 2 18.43 -0.38 -23.59
N VAL A 3 17.34 -0.84 -22.97
CA VAL A 3 17.00 -2.27 -22.86
C VAL A 3 15.59 -2.44 -23.39
N ALA A 4 15.43 -3.19 -24.49
CA ALA A 4 14.13 -3.52 -25.08
C ALA A 4 13.18 -2.30 -25.28
N GLY A 5 13.73 -1.14 -25.68
CA GLY A 5 12.96 0.10 -25.89
C GLY A 5 12.71 0.92 -24.61
N MET A 6 13.25 0.51 -23.47
CA MET A 6 13.25 1.28 -22.22
C MET A 6 14.60 1.96 -22.01
N SER A 7 14.62 3.28 -21.90
CA SER A 7 15.82 4.04 -21.56
C SER A 7 15.99 4.12 -20.05
N ILE A 8 17.08 3.54 -19.54
CA ILE A 8 17.44 3.50 -18.12
C ILE A 8 18.61 4.46 -17.89
N ILE A 9 18.41 5.43 -17.00
CA ILE A 9 19.44 6.38 -16.56
C ILE A 9 19.83 6.00 -15.13
N VAL A 10 21.13 5.79 -14.90
CA VAL A 10 21.67 5.50 -13.57
C VAL A 10 22.27 6.79 -13.00
N LEU A 11 21.77 7.23 -11.86
CA LEU A 11 22.28 8.41 -11.16
C LEU A 11 23.43 8.01 -10.25
N ASN A 12 24.59 8.62 -10.45
CA ASN A 12 25.82 8.30 -9.71
C ASN A 12 26.45 9.52 -9.01
N SER A 13 25.72 10.63 -8.91
CA SER A 13 26.16 11.79 -8.13
C SER A 13 25.04 12.31 -7.25
N TYR A 14 25.42 12.84 -6.09
CA TYR A 14 24.51 13.43 -5.13
C TYR A 14 23.75 14.60 -5.76
N GLU A 15 24.46 15.47 -6.50
CA GLU A 15 23.88 16.64 -7.13
C GLU A 15 22.80 16.27 -8.15
N ALA A 16 23.03 15.22 -8.95
CA ALA A 16 22.05 14.75 -9.93
C ALA A 16 20.84 14.09 -9.25
N ALA A 17 21.05 13.34 -8.16
CA ALA A 17 19.97 12.76 -7.38
C ALA A 17 19.09 13.85 -6.74
N THR A 18 19.70 14.87 -6.12
CA THR A 18 18.97 15.99 -5.51
C THR A 18 18.21 16.81 -6.56
N ASP A 19 18.82 17.11 -7.70
CA ASP A 19 18.14 17.89 -8.74
C ASP A 19 16.92 17.16 -9.32
N LEU A 20 17.05 15.86 -9.59
CA LEU A 20 16.00 15.08 -10.23
C LEU A 20 14.92 14.58 -9.24
N LEU A 21 15.32 14.07 -8.08
CA LEU A 21 14.41 13.41 -7.13
C LEU A 21 13.77 14.37 -6.13
N GLU A 22 14.38 15.52 -5.83
CA GLU A 22 13.80 16.52 -4.91
C GLU A 22 13.28 17.73 -5.69
N ARG A 23 14.17 18.50 -6.34
CA ARG A 23 13.82 19.78 -6.97
C ARG A 23 12.85 19.61 -8.13
N ARG A 24 12.98 18.53 -8.90
CA ARG A 24 12.15 18.22 -10.07
C ARG A 24 11.28 16.98 -9.86
N SER A 25 11.01 16.62 -8.61
CA SER A 25 10.21 15.45 -8.23
C SER A 25 8.86 15.39 -8.95
N ALA A 26 8.18 16.52 -9.16
CA ALA A 26 6.91 16.56 -9.90
C ALA A 26 7.04 16.06 -11.35
N THR A 27 8.20 16.23 -11.99
CA THR A 27 8.45 15.77 -13.37
C THR A 27 8.92 14.32 -13.42
N TYR A 28 9.73 13.88 -12.44
CA TYR A 28 10.39 12.57 -12.46
C TYR A 28 9.80 11.55 -11.47
N SER A 29 8.70 11.89 -10.78
CA SER A 29 7.96 10.96 -9.89
C SER A 29 7.13 9.92 -10.63
N SER A 30 7.05 10.02 -11.96
CA SER A 30 6.42 9.02 -12.81
C SER A 30 7.12 7.67 -12.65
N ARG A 31 6.34 6.59 -12.53
CA ARG A 31 6.89 5.24 -12.31
C ARG A 31 6.78 4.41 -13.59
N PRO A 32 7.84 3.68 -13.98
CA PRO A 32 7.80 2.83 -15.14
C PRO A 32 6.68 1.80 -14.98
N ARG A 33 5.88 1.60 -16.03
CA ARG A 33 4.80 0.61 -16.01
C ARG A 33 5.39 -0.79 -16.15
N PHE A 34 5.14 -1.63 -15.16
CA PHE A 34 5.36 -3.06 -15.23
C PHE A 34 4.02 -3.75 -15.46
N PRO A 35 3.68 -4.18 -16.69
CA PRO A 35 2.33 -4.66 -17.02
C PRO A 35 1.85 -5.77 -16.08
N MET A 36 2.74 -6.70 -15.74
CA MET A 36 2.49 -7.77 -14.78
C MET A 36 2.19 -7.25 -13.38
N ALA A 37 3.08 -6.45 -12.78
CA ALA A 37 2.88 -5.93 -11.43
C ALA A 37 1.66 -4.98 -11.36
N CYS A 38 1.43 -4.16 -12.39
CA CYS A 38 0.24 -3.29 -12.48
C CYS A 38 -1.06 -4.10 -12.54
N GLU A 39 -1.09 -5.23 -13.25
CA GLU A 39 -2.29 -6.06 -13.38
C GLU A 39 -2.54 -7.02 -12.22
N ILE A 40 -1.47 -7.57 -11.66
CA ILE A 40 -1.50 -8.53 -10.55
C ILE A 40 -1.74 -7.80 -9.22
N VAL A 41 -0.95 -6.77 -8.94
CA VAL A 41 -0.91 -6.10 -7.62
C VAL A 41 -1.88 -4.92 -7.58
N TYR A 42 -2.57 -4.63 -8.68
CA TYR A 42 -3.51 -3.51 -8.82
C TYR A 42 -2.85 -2.15 -8.53
N ILE A 43 -1.53 -2.10 -8.68
CA ILE A 43 -0.67 -0.93 -8.50
C ILE A 43 -1.21 0.27 -9.32
N ASP A 44 -1.77 0.04 -10.51
CA ASP A 44 -2.35 1.11 -11.36
C ASP A 44 -3.58 1.81 -10.72
N ALA A 45 -4.37 1.11 -9.89
CA ALA A 45 -5.48 1.72 -9.15
C ALA A 45 -4.97 2.54 -7.97
N VAL A 46 -3.95 2.03 -7.27
CA VAL A 46 -3.18 2.76 -6.26
C VAL A 46 -2.60 4.06 -6.84
N TRP A 47 -2.04 4.04 -8.06
CA TRP A 47 -1.51 5.24 -8.73
C TRP A 47 -2.59 6.23 -9.16
N LYS A 48 -3.76 5.75 -9.60
CA LYS A 48 -4.89 6.62 -9.95
C LYS A 48 -5.52 7.26 -8.71
N ALA A 49 -5.58 6.53 -7.59
CA ALA A 49 -5.98 7.08 -6.29
C ALA A 49 -4.94 8.08 -5.74
N ARG A 50 -3.67 7.95 -6.14
CA ARG A 50 -2.55 8.89 -5.91
C ARG A 50 -2.60 10.18 -6.74
N SER A 51 -3.78 10.63 -7.16
CA SER A 51 -3.93 11.99 -7.70
C SER A 51 -3.33 13.00 -6.70
N PRO A 52 -2.47 13.95 -7.13
CA PRO A 52 -1.80 14.89 -6.24
C PRO A 52 -2.74 15.65 -5.29
N LYS A 53 -4.00 15.84 -5.71
CA LYS A 53 -5.03 16.53 -4.93
C LYS A 53 -5.56 15.69 -3.76
N SER A 54 -5.82 14.40 -3.99
CA SER A 54 -6.35 13.49 -2.96
C SER A 54 -5.26 13.11 -1.96
N PHE A 55 -4.03 12.87 -2.43
CA PHE A 55 -2.90 12.49 -1.57
C PHE A 55 -2.46 13.63 -0.64
N HIS A 56 -2.41 14.89 -1.12
CA HIS A 56 -2.08 16.03 -0.25
C HIS A 56 -3.13 16.31 0.82
N ASN A 57 -4.43 16.13 0.50
CA ASN A 57 -5.53 16.43 1.43
C ASN A 57 -5.80 15.31 2.45
N LEU A 58 -5.62 14.04 2.06
CA LEU A 58 -5.90 12.89 2.93
C LEU A 58 -4.71 12.48 3.79
N ILE A 59 -3.50 12.46 3.24
CA ILE A 59 -2.39 11.74 3.87
C ILE A 59 -1.58 12.60 4.82
N LEU A 60 -1.27 13.84 4.47
CA LEU A 60 -0.42 14.68 5.33
C LEU A 60 -1.03 15.01 6.69
N PRO A 61 -2.34 15.31 6.82
CA PRO A 61 -2.92 15.61 8.13
C PRO A 61 -3.28 14.38 8.97
N SER A 62 -3.50 13.21 8.33
CA SER A 62 -4.06 12.02 9.01
C SER A 62 -3.04 10.86 9.14
N ILE A 63 -2.02 10.77 8.28
CA ILE A 63 -0.88 9.84 8.45
C ILE A 63 0.20 10.43 9.36
N MET A 64 0.13 11.72 9.68
CA MET A 64 0.90 12.36 10.76
C MET A 64 0.03 12.51 12.03
N PRO A 65 -0.09 11.50 12.90
CA PRO A 65 -0.71 11.65 14.19
C PRO A 65 0.35 11.98 15.25
N LYS A 66 -0.04 12.89 16.14
CA LYS A 66 0.18 12.86 17.60
C LYS A 66 1.07 11.69 18.03
N GLU A 67 2.37 11.97 18.12
CA GLU A 67 3.50 11.01 18.09
C GLU A 67 3.51 9.96 19.22
N SER A 68 2.75 10.14 20.29
CA SER A 68 2.90 9.36 21.52
C SER A 68 2.37 7.92 21.42
N ARG A 69 1.24 7.67 20.75
CA ARG A 69 0.61 6.34 20.76
C ARG A 69 1.30 5.32 19.84
N ARG A 70 1.95 5.80 18.77
CA ARG A 70 2.70 4.94 17.83
C ARG A 70 3.98 4.39 18.45
N ILE A 71 4.67 5.21 19.23
CA ILE A 71 5.88 4.80 19.97
C ILE A 71 5.51 3.72 20.99
N GLU A 72 4.43 3.93 21.75
CA GLU A 72 3.97 2.96 22.76
C GLU A 72 3.54 1.62 22.14
N HIS A 73 2.86 1.66 21.00
CA HIS A 73 2.46 0.45 20.27
C HIS A 73 3.68 -0.30 19.71
N PHE A 74 4.64 0.42 19.12
CA PHE A 74 5.89 -0.16 18.64
C PHE A 74 6.69 -0.80 19.78
N SER A 75 6.87 -0.10 20.90
CA SER A 75 7.56 -0.62 22.08
C SER A 75 6.84 -1.85 22.66
N THR A 76 5.52 -1.83 22.74
CA THR A 76 4.74 -2.98 23.23
C THR A 76 4.86 -4.18 22.30
N CYS A 77 4.73 -3.95 20.99
CA CYS A 77 4.85 -5.02 19.99
C CYS A 77 6.27 -5.59 19.98
N TYR A 78 7.31 -4.76 20.12
CA TYR A 78 8.72 -5.15 20.22
C TYR A 78 9.06 -5.92 21.50
N CYS A 79 8.46 -5.57 22.64
CA CYS A 79 8.71 -6.27 23.90
C CYS A 79 7.99 -7.62 24.00
N ASN A 80 6.84 -7.78 23.34
CA ASN A 80 5.99 -8.98 23.47
C ASN A 80 6.34 -10.11 22.50
N THR A 81 7.15 -9.82 21.50
CA THR A 81 7.54 -10.73 20.43
C THR A 81 8.80 -11.49 20.82
N GLN A 82 8.72 -12.82 20.79
CA GLN A 82 9.84 -13.72 21.08
C GLN A 82 10.70 -14.02 19.84
N GLU A 83 10.31 -13.47 18.68
CA GLU A 83 11.03 -13.65 17.42
C GLU A 83 12.35 -12.86 17.42
N THR A 84 13.23 -13.09 16.44
CA THR A 84 14.44 -12.28 16.26
C THR A 84 14.75 -12.10 14.76
N GLY A 85 15.58 -11.11 14.42
CA GLY A 85 16.03 -10.90 13.04
C GLY A 85 14.94 -10.42 12.08
N GLY A 86 14.93 -10.89 10.83
CA GLY A 86 14.02 -10.41 9.77
C GLY A 86 12.53 -10.57 10.10
N THR A 87 12.16 -11.71 10.71
CA THR A 87 10.76 -12.00 11.11
C THR A 87 10.22 -10.97 12.10
N MET A 88 11.07 -10.48 13.00
CA MET A 88 10.74 -9.40 13.92
C MET A 88 10.29 -8.15 13.18
N PHE A 89 11.09 -7.73 12.20
CA PHE A 89 10.85 -6.50 11.45
C PHE A 89 9.57 -6.59 10.62
N GLU A 90 9.26 -7.74 10.03
CA GLU A 90 8.01 -7.93 9.28
C GLU A 90 6.78 -7.85 10.19
N ILE A 91 6.80 -8.52 11.35
CA ILE A 91 5.71 -8.45 12.33
C ILE A 91 5.51 -7.00 12.78
N LEU A 92 6.60 -6.32 13.18
CA LEU A 92 6.53 -4.93 13.63
C LEU A 92 6.02 -3.98 12.54
N ARG A 93 6.48 -4.16 11.30
CA ARG A 93 6.09 -3.35 10.15
C ARG A 93 4.59 -3.45 9.93
N VAL A 94 4.06 -4.67 9.80
CA VAL A 94 2.63 -4.90 9.58
C VAL A 94 1.83 -4.37 10.76
N SER A 95 2.27 -4.64 12.00
CA SER A 95 1.53 -4.20 13.18
C SER A 95 1.44 -2.70 13.32
N VAL A 96 2.54 -1.98 13.09
CA VAL A 96 2.51 -0.52 13.07
C VAL A 96 1.57 -0.02 11.98
N ILE A 97 1.71 -0.51 10.74
CA ILE A 97 0.89 -0.04 9.61
C ILE A 97 -0.60 -0.30 9.85
N ILE A 98 -0.97 -1.48 10.34
CA ILE A 98 -2.36 -1.84 10.61
C ILE A 98 -2.95 -1.01 11.76
N SER A 99 -2.21 -0.89 12.86
CA SER A 99 -2.61 -0.09 14.02
C SER A 99 -2.81 1.37 13.66
N VAL A 100 -1.88 1.93 12.90
CA VAL A 100 -1.92 3.32 12.44
C VAL A 100 -3.06 3.59 11.46
N THR A 101 -3.21 2.72 10.49
CA THR A 101 -4.10 2.97 9.35
C THR A 101 -5.54 2.65 9.72
N TYR A 102 -5.74 1.56 10.46
CA TYR A 102 -7.05 0.97 10.73
C TYR A 102 -7.43 0.94 12.22
N GLY A 103 -6.52 1.24 13.13
CA GLY A 103 -6.80 1.21 14.57
C GLY A 103 -6.92 -0.21 15.13
N ILE A 104 -6.34 -1.18 14.43
CA ILE A 104 -6.45 -2.61 14.77
C ILE A 104 -5.17 -3.05 15.47
N ASP A 105 -5.33 -3.67 16.64
CA ASP A 105 -4.23 -4.16 17.45
C ASP A 105 -3.84 -5.58 17.01
N THR A 106 -2.65 -5.73 16.43
CA THR A 106 -2.15 -7.00 15.89
C THR A 106 -0.97 -7.48 16.74
N LYS A 107 -1.28 -8.01 17.92
CA LYS A 107 -0.25 -8.46 18.87
C LYS A 107 0.34 -9.84 18.55
N ASP A 108 -0.34 -10.61 17.71
CA ASP A 108 0.00 -12.01 17.47
C ASP A 108 0.66 -12.23 16.10
N LYS A 109 1.67 -13.11 16.06
CA LYS A 109 2.33 -13.56 14.82
C LYS A 109 1.34 -14.22 13.84
N ASP A 110 0.35 -14.93 14.37
CA ASP A 110 -0.68 -15.62 13.59
C ASP A 110 -1.85 -14.74 13.15
N ASN A 111 -1.71 -13.42 13.26
CA ASN A 111 -2.78 -12.51 12.88
C ASN A 111 -3.10 -12.62 11.37
N PRO A 112 -4.38 -12.49 10.98
CA PRO A 112 -4.79 -12.67 9.59
C PRO A 112 -4.15 -11.66 8.62
N TYR A 113 -3.72 -10.50 9.12
CA TYR A 113 -3.08 -9.44 8.33
C TYR A 113 -1.64 -9.82 7.94
N MET A 114 -0.90 -10.51 8.80
CA MET A 114 0.41 -11.10 8.44
C MET A 114 0.26 -12.07 7.28
N LYS A 115 -0.70 -13.00 7.37
CA LYS A 115 -0.96 -13.99 6.31
C LYS A 115 -1.39 -13.35 4.99
N ILE A 116 -2.15 -12.25 5.04
CA ILE A 116 -2.49 -11.49 3.83
C ILE A 116 -1.22 -10.87 3.23
N THR A 117 -0.36 -10.29 4.07
CA THR A 117 0.90 -9.63 3.66
C THR A 117 1.89 -10.64 3.06
N GLU A 118 2.09 -11.79 3.70
CA GLU A 118 2.98 -12.85 3.22
C GLU A 118 2.60 -13.30 1.81
N ARG A 119 1.34 -13.67 1.58
CA ARG A 119 0.88 -14.06 0.24
C ARG A 119 0.95 -12.89 -0.76
N ALA A 120 0.78 -11.64 -0.31
CA ALA A 120 0.93 -10.47 -1.18
C ALA A 120 2.39 -10.31 -1.64
N LEU A 121 3.34 -10.50 -0.73
CA LEU A 121 4.77 -10.44 -1.04
C LEU A 121 5.18 -11.56 -2.00
N GLU A 122 4.71 -12.79 -1.79
CA GLU A 122 4.96 -13.91 -2.71
C GLU A 122 4.50 -13.58 -4.14
N ILE A 123 3.30 -13.03 -4.28
CA ILE A 123 2.76 -12.63 -5.58
C ILE A 123 3.54 -11.45 -6.19
N ILE A 124 3.96 -10.47 -5.37
CA ILE A 124 4.76 -9.33 -5.85
C ILE A 124 6.14 -9.80 -6.32
N GLU A 125 6.82 -10.62 -5.53
CA GLU A 125 8.12 -11.19 -5.87
C GLU A 125 8.04 -11.98 -7.18
N GLU A 126 7.02 -12.81 -7.33
CA GLU A 126 6.79 -13.56 -8.54
C GLU A 126 6.44 -12.66 -9.74
N ALA A 127 5.63 -11.62 -9.52
CA ALA A 127 5.26 -10.65 -10.57
C ALA A 127 6.44 -9.78 -11.02
N LEU A 128 7.40 -9.52 -10.13
CA LEU A 128 8.62 -8.77 -10.40
C LEU A 128 9.76 -9.67 -10.89
N SER A 129 9.65 -10.99 -10.72
CA SER A 129 10.62 -11.95 -11.24
C SER A 129 10.71 -11.82 -12.76
N GLY A 130 11.92 -11.57 -13.26
CA GLY A 130 12.19 -11.29 -14.69
C GLY A 130 11.93 -12.45 -15.65
N GLY A 131 11.40 -13.58 -15.18
CA GLY A 131 11.10 -14.77 -15.99
C GLY A 131 9.86 -14.65 -16.87
N HIS A 132 9.04 -13.59 -16.70
CA HIS A 132 7.83 -13.42 -17.48
C HIS A 132 8.08 -12.64 -18.77
N LEU A 133 7.99 -13.32 -19.91
CA LEU A 133 8.12 -12.72 -21.26
C LEU A 133 7.18 -11.53 -21.50
N VAL A 134 6.07 -11.40 -20.75
CA VAL A 134 5.19 -10.22 -20.80
C VAL A 134 5.92 -8.92 -20.44
N VAL A 135 6.95 -8.98 -19.61
CA VAL A 135 7.77 -7.81 -19.25
C VAL A 135 8.53 -7.28 -20.47
N LEU A 136 9.02 -8.19 -21.33
CA LEU A 136 9.74 -7.85 -22.57
C LEU A 136 8.79 -7.62 -23.75
N PHE A 137 7.66 -8.33 -23.79
CA PHE A 137 6.68 -8.29 -24.87
C PHE A 137 5.27 -8.09 -24.29
N PRO A 138 4.83 -6.84 -24.05
CA PRO A 138 3.52 -6.54 -23.47
C PRO A 138 2.32 -7.11 -24.25
N SER A 139 2.47 -7.33 -25.56
CA SER A 139 1.46 -7.96 -26.41
C SER A 139 1.06 -9.37 -25.95
N LEU A 140 1.95 -10.09 -25.26
CA LEU A 140 1.66 -11.41 -24.68
C LEU A 140 0.58 -11.38 -23.59
N LYS A 141 0.20 -10.18 -23.11
CA LYS A 141 -0.95 -10.00 -22.21
C LYS A 141 -2.25 -10.54 -22.81
N TYR A 142 -2.45 -10.37 -24.11
CA TYR A 142 -3.71 -10.73 -24.76
C TYR A 142 -3.78 -12.22 -25.14
N ASN A 143 -2.71 -12.97 -24.92
CA ASN A 143 -2.68 -14.39 -25.23
C ASN A 143 -3.61 -15.17 -24.26
N PRO A 144 -4.64 -15.87 -24.75
CA PRO A 144 -5.54 -16.63 -23.90
C PRO A 144 -4.86 -17.77 -23.14
N PHE A 145 -3.75 -18.30 -23.65
CA PHE A 145 -2.98 -19.41 -23.09
C PHE A 145 -1.85 -18.98 -22.15
N SER A 146 -1.81 -17.70 -21.79
CA SER A 146 -0.71 -17.21 -20.98
C SER A 146 -0.77 -17.75 -19.55
N SER A 147 0.35 -18.30 -19.09
CA SER A 147 0.51 -18.93 -17.76
C SER A 147 0.34 -17.96 -16.60
N PHE A 148 0.23 -16.65 -16.86
CA PHE A 148 0.10 -15.63 -15.83
C PHE A 148 -1.35 -15.31 -15.42
N LYS A 149 -2.37 -15.71 -16.20
CA LYS A 149 -3.78 -15.36 -15.90
C LYS A 149 -4.27 -15.86 -14.53
N PRO A 150 -3.94 -17.09 -14.09
CA PRO A 150 -4.30 -17.56 -12.74
C PRO A 150 -3.68 -16.66 -11.66
N LYS A 151 -2.42 -16.25 -11.83
CA LYS A 151 -1.71 -15.36 -10.90
C LYS A 151 -2.32 -13.97 -10.82
N VAL A 152 -2.76 -13.40 -11.94
CA VAL A 152 -3.52 -12.13 -11.95
C VAL A 152 -4.82 -12.26 -11.16
N LYS A 153 -5.54 -13.38 -11.32
CA LYS A 153 -6.76 -13.63 -10.55
C LYS A 153 -6.48 -13.74 -9.05
N GLU A 154 -5.39 -14.40 -8.69
CA GLU A 154 -4.95 -14.54 -7.30
C GLU A 154 -4.50 -13.21 -6.70
N GLY A 155 -3.63 -12.45 -7.38
CA GLY A 155 -3.20 -11.12 -6.94
C GLY A 155 -4.37 -10.16 -6.71
N ARG A 156 -5.38 -10.18 -7.60
CA ARG A 156 -6.62 -9.40 -7.39
C ARG A 156 -7.41 -9.86 -6.17
N LYS A 157 -7.42 -11.16 -5.88
CA LYS A 157 -8.09 -11.68 -4.68
C LYS A 157 -7.37 -11.19 -3.42
N ILE A 158 -6.04 -11.29 -3.38
CA ILE A 158 -5.24 -10.83 -2.25
C ILE A 158 -5.38 -9.32 -2.05
N TYR A 159 -5.31 -8.53 -3.14
CA TYR A 159 -5.52 -7.09 -3.06
C TYR A 159 -6.87 -6.74 -2.44
N ARG A 160 -7.95 -7.41 -2.85
CA ARG A 160 -9.28 -7.19 -2.28
C ARG A 160 -9.36 -7.57 -0.81
N GLU A 161 -8.69 -8.64 -0.40
CA GLU A 161 -8.62 -9.04 1.00
C GLU A 161 -7.87 -7.98 1.82
N MET A 162 -6.72 -7.52 1.33
CA MET A 162 -5.91 -6.47 1.95
C MET A 162 -6.64 -5.12 2.05
N ALA A 163 -7.40 -4.74 1.02
CA ALA A 163 -8.13 -3.48 1.00
C ALA A 163 -9.44 -3.52 1.80
N ASN A 164 -10.20 -4.62 1.74
CA ASN A 164 -11.54 -4.67 2.33
C ASN A 164 -11.55 -5.19 3.77
N ILE A 165 -10.76 -6.22 4.10
CA ILE A 165 -10.86 -6.85 5.44
C ILE A 165 -10.59 -5.87 6.58
N PRO A 166 -9.43 -5.18 6.62
CA PRO A 166 -9.17 -4.23 7.70
C PRO A 166 -10.11 -3.00 7.62
N PHE A 167 -10.46 -2.55 6.41
CA PHE A 167 -11.34 -1.39 6.24
C PHE A 167 -12.75 -1.63 6.78
N GLU A 168 -13.37 -2.76 6.42
CA GLU A 168 -14.71 -3.11 6.90
C GLU A 168 -14.73 -3.34 8.41
N LYS A 169 -13.65 -3.92 8.97
CA LYS A 169 -13.50 -4.07 10.43
C LYS A 169 -13.49 -2.70 11.12
N THR A 170 -12.65 -1.76 10.68
CA THR A 170 -12.62 -0.42 11.25
C THR A 170 -13.95 0.32 11.07
N LYS A 171 -14.56 0.19 9.89
CA LYS A 171 -15.87 0.80 9.60
C LYS A 171 -16.96 0.27 10.54
N GLN A 172 -16.95 -1.02 10.83
CA GLN A 172 -17.83 -1.62 11.83
C GLN A 172 -17.55 -1.06 13.23
N ASP A 173 -16.28 -0.99 13.64
CA ASP A 173 -15.90 -0.46 14.96
C ASP A 173 -16.31 1.01 15.13
N VAL A 174 -16.27 1.80 14.05
CA VAL A 174 -16.74 3.20 14.04
C VAL A 174 -18.24 3.24 14.27
N LYS A 175 -19.02 2.40 13.58
CA LYS A 175 -20.47 2.31 13.76
C LYS A 175 -20.86 1.87 15.17
N GLU A 176 -20.07 0.98 15.77
CA GLU A 176 -20.28 0.46 17.12
C GLU A 176 -19.77 1.41 18.22
N GLY A 177 -19.05 2.49 17.85
CA GLY A 177 -18.51 3.47 18.80
C GLY A 177 -17.29 2.96 19.59
N ILE A 178 -16.66 1.87 19.14
CA ILE A 178 -15.50 1.23 19.78
C ILE A 178 -14.21 1.39 18.98
N ALA A 179 -14.25 2.09 17.84
CA ALA A 179 -13.10 2.32 16.99
C ALA A 179 -11.95 2.99 17.75
N GLN A 180 -10.75 2.44 17.57
CA GLN A 180 -9.54 3.13 17.98
C GLN A 180 -9.23 4.29 17.00
N PRO A 181 -8.58 5.37 17.48
CA PRO A 181 -8.04 6.42 16.63
C PRO A 181 -7.09 5.86 15.57
N SER A 182 -7.34 6.22 14.32
CA SER A 182 -6.60 5.76 13.15
C SER A 182 -6.91 6.64 11.93
N PHE A 183 -6.13 6.49 10.86
CA PHE A 183 -6.40 7.17 9.60
C PHE A 183 -7.84 6.93 9.11
N VAL A 184 -8.27 5.66 9.07
CA VAL A 184 -9.60 5.29 8.55
C VAL A 184 -10.71 5.80 9.47
N SER A 185 -10.60 5.63 10.79
CA SER A 185 -11.64 6.10 11.71
C SER A 185 -11.80 7.62 11.68
N ASP A 186 -10.70 8.38 11.65
CA ASP A 186 -10.73 9.84 11.53
C ASP A 186 -11.34 10.29 10.19
N ALA A 187 -10.98 9.62 9.09
CA ALA A 187 -11.49 9.94 7.76
C ALA A 187 -12.99 9.63 7.62
N LEU A 188 -13.44 8.48 8.15
CA LEU A 188 -14.85 8.10 8.18
C LEU A 188 -15.68 9.04 9.07
N GLN A 189 -15.14 9.48 10.19
CA GLN A 189 -15.80 10.44 11.05
C GLN A 189 -16.01 11.78 10.33
N ARG A 190 -14.98 12.31 9.66
CA ARG A 190 -15.12 13.54 8.85
C ARG A 190 -16.16 13.41 7.74
N LEU A 191 -16.20 12.26 7.05
CA LEU A 191 -17.23 11.97 6.04
C LEU A 191 -18.65 11.89 6.61
N SER A 192 -18.80 11.64 7.91
CA SER A 192 -20.10 11.70 8.59
C SER A 192 -20.52 13.11 8.99
N GLU A 193 -19.55 14.02 9.15
CA GLU A 193 -19.75 15.41 9.59
C GLU A 193 -19.85 16.39 8.41
N GLU A 194 -19.17 16.11 7.30
CA GLU A 194 -19.10 16.98 6.12
C GLU A 194 -19.29 16.20 4.82
N GLU A 195 -19.89 16.86 3.82
CA GLU A 195 -20.13 16.27 2.50
C GLU A 195 -18.83 15.97 1.75
N SER A 196 -18.78 14.82 1.07
CA SER A 196 -17.66 14.36 0.24
C SER A 196 -17.16 15.42 -0.75
N ASP A 197 -18.06 16.21 -1.35
CA ASP A 197 -17.70 17.23 -2.35
C ASP A 197 -16.85 18.37 -1.75
N LYS A 198 -17.07 18.71 -0.48
CA LYS A 198 -16.28 19.73 0.24
C LYS A 198 -14.94 19.19 0.69
N LEU A 199 -14.92 17.94 1.15
CA LEU A 199 -13.69 17.25 1.57
C LEU A 199 -12.79 16.89 0.38
N GLY A 200 -13.35 16.75 -0.82
CA GLY A 200 -12.61 16.37 -2.03
C GLY A 200 -12.21 14.89 -2.06
N TYR A 201 -12.83 14.07 -1.23
CA TYR A 201 -12.64 12.62 -1.19
C TYR A 201 -13.91 11.91 -0.70
N ASP A 202 -14.08 10.66 -1.13
CA ASP A 202 -15.18 9.78 -0.72
C ASP A 202 -14.66 8.55 0.04
N GLU A 203 -15.58 7.69 0.48
CA GLU A 203 -15.25 6.46 1.20
C GLU A 203 -14.34 5.52 0.37
N VAL A 204 -14.55 5.44 -0.94
CA VAL A 204 -13.73 4.63 -1.85
C VAL A 204 -12.29 5.14 -1.85
N THR A 205 -12.11 6.47 -1.93
CA THR A 205 -10.81 7.11 -1.89
C THR A 205 -10.09 6.84 -0.58
N VAL A 206 -10.80 6.90 0.57
CA VAL A 206 -10.23 6.54 1.87
C VAL A 206 -9.77 5.09 1.90
N LYS A 207 -10.60 4.16 1.40
CA LYS A 207 -10.27 2.73 1.36
C LYS A 207 -9.05 2.42 0.50
N GLU A 208 -9.03 2.94 -0.74
CA GLU A 208 -7.90 2.71 -1.66
C GLU A 208 -6.61 3.38 -1.15
N THR A 209 -6.74 4.53 -0.46
CA THR A 209 -5.61 5.18 0.21
C THR A 209 -5.07 4.33 1.35
N ALA A 210 -5.93 3.81 2.22
CA ALA A 210 -5.54 2.94 3.32
C ALA A 210 -4.87 1.64 2.80
N ALA A 211 -5.43 1.03 1.75
CA ALA A 211 -4.85 -0.15 1.10
C ALA A 211 -3.45 0.14 0.53
N THR A 212 -3.23 1.34 0.00
CA THR A 212 -1.92 1.79 -0.48
C THR A 212 -0.91 1.88 0.66
N VAL A 213 -1.30 2.45 1.81
CA VAL A 213 -0.43 2.53 2.99
C VAL A 213 -0.11 1.13 3.52
N TYR A 214 -1.07 0.20 3.44
CA TYR A 214 -0.87 -1.18 3.86
C TYR A 214 0.16 -1.93 2.98
N GLN A 215 0.20 -1.67 1.67
CA GLN A 215 1.21 -2.27 0.79
C GLN A 215 2.66 -1.89 1.15
N GLY A 216 2.88 -0.68 1.66
CA GLY A 216 4.21 -0.10 1.88
C GLY A 216 4.54 1.04 0.92
#